data_AF-A0A1F6CL75-F1
#
_entry.id   AF-A0A1F6CL75-F1
#
_cell.length_a   1.000
_cell.length_b   1.000
_cell.length_c   1.000
_cell.angle_alpha   90.00
_cell.angle_beta   90.00
_cell.angle_gamma   90.00
#
_symmetry.space_group_name_H-M   'P 1'
#
loop_
_entity.id
_entity.type
_entity.pdbx_description
1 polymer ?
#
loop_
_entity_poly.entity_id
_entity_poly.type
_entity_poly.pdbx_seq_one_letter_code
_entity_poly.pdbx_strand_id
1 'polypeptide(L)' 'MASLPLRFKTKHRERTVVVEMDANKLERLASAFGFFNPDFLASLDRAERDIRAGRVRKVSSLRDLRA' A
#
# COMPACT_ATOMS: atom_id res chain seq x y z
N MET A 1 -7.95 -13.38 -12.72
CA MET A 1 -8.64 -12.93 -11.49
C MET A 1 -7.60 -12.30 -10.58
N ALA A 2 -7.89 -11.16 -9.98
CA ALA A 2 -6.94 -10.45 -9.10
C ALA A 2 -7.48 -10.46 -7.65
N SER A 3 -6.59 -10.72 -6.68
CA SER A 3 -6.94 -10.84 -5.26
C SER A 3 -6.24 -9.76 -4.44
N LEU A 4 -6.97 -9.03 -3.60
CA LEU A 4 -6.42 -8.04 -2.68
C LEU A 4 -6.62 -8.48 -1.23
N PRO A 5 -5.55 -8.82 -0.48
CA PRO A 5 -5.66 -9.13 0.94
C PRO A 5 -5.84 -7.84 1.76
N LEU A 6 -6.98 -7.71 2.45
CA LEU A 6 -7.27 -6.59 3.35
C LEU A 6 -7.21 -7.06 4.80
N ARG A 7 -6.47 -6.31 5.64
CA ARG A 7 -6.32 -6.63 7.06
C ARG A 7 -7.14 -5.68 7.90
N PHE A 8 -8.13 -6.20 8.62
CA PHE A 8 -8.98 -5.41 9.52
C PHE A 8 -8.63 -5.70 10.98
N LYS A 9 -8.28 -4.65 11.74
CA LYS A 9 -8.15 -4.74 13.20
C LYS A 9 -9.53 -4.52 13.82
N THR A 10 -10.18 -5.58 14.26
CA THR A 10 -11.40 -5.48 15.07
C THR A 10 -11.04 -5.60 16.55
N LYS A 11 -11.85 -5.00 17.45
CA LYS A 11 -11.62 -4.99 18.91
C LYS A 11 -11.38 -6.38 19.54
N HIS A 12 -11.80 -7.45 18.87
CA HIS A 12 -11.76 -8.82 19.42
C HIS A 12 -10.92 -9.82 18.61
N ARG A 13 -10.50 -9.51 17.37
CA ARG A 13 -9.62 -10.40 16.57
C ARG A 13 -9.04 -9.70 15.34
N GLU A 14 -7.77 -9.92 15.04
CA GLU A 14 -7.22 -9.61 13.72
C GLU A 14 -7.73 -10.65 12.72
N ARG A 15 -8.49 -10.21 11.72
CA ARG A 15 -8.98 -11.08 10.64
C ARG A 15 -8.51 -10.51 9.30
N THR A 16 -7.75 -11.30 8.57
CA THR A 16 -7.43 -11.01 7.17
C THR A 16 -8.61 -11.47 6.33
N VAL A 17 -9.17 -10.56 5.53
CA VAL A 17 -10.23 -10.84 4.56
C VAL A 17 -9.61 -10.75 3.18
N VAL A 18 -9.67 -11.83 2.42
CA VAL A 18 -9.27 -11.83 1.01
C VAL A 18 -10.49 -11.39 0.20
N VAL A 19 -10.36 -10.29 -0.53
CA VAL A 19 -11.41 -9.81 -1.43
C VAL A 19 -11.01 -10.20 -2.85
N GLU A 20 -11.82 -11.05 -3.46
CA GLU A 20 -11.73 -11.36 -4.88
C GLU A 20 -12.50 -10.30 -5.67
N MET A 21 -11.86 -9.74 -6.69
CA MET A 21 -12.49 -8.73 -7.54
C MET A 21 -12.12 -8.91 -9.00
N ASP A 22 -13.02 -8.42 -9.85
CA ASP A 22 -12.77 -8.31 -11.28
C ASP A 22 -11.57 -7.39 -11.55
N ALA A 23 -10.74 -7.75 -12.52
CA ALA A 23 -9.50 -7.03 -12.82
C ALA A 23 -9.77 -5.58 -13.23
N ASN A 24 -10.81 -5.33 -14.05
CA ASN A 24 -11.15 -3.99 -14.48
C ASN A 24 -11.62 -3.13 -13.30
N LYS A 25 -12.35 -3.73 -12.34
CA LYS A 25 -12.77 -3.02 -11.12
C LYS A 25 -11.57 -2.67 -10.24
N LEU A 26 -10.60 -3.57 -10.11
CA LEU A 26 -9.36 -3.30 -9.39
C LEU A 26 -8.55 -2.17 -10.04
N GLU A 27 -8.41 -2.18 -11.35
CA GLU A 27 -7.69 -1.14 -12.09
C GLU A 27 -8.36 0.23 -11.92
N ARG A 28 -9.69 0.29 -12.02
CA ARG A 28 -10.43 1.54 -11.77
C ARG A 28 -10.24 2.04 -10.34
N LEU A 29 -10.20 1.13 -9.36
CA LEU A 29 -9.93 1.46 -7.97
C LEU A 29 -8.50 2.00 -7.78
N ALA A 30 -7.50 1.32 -8.35
CA ALA A 30 -6.10 1.76 -8.32
C ALA A 30 -5.93 3.13 -9.00
N SER A 31 -6.64 3.36 -10.11
CA SER A 31 -6.68 4.66 -10.78
C SER A 31 -7.31 5.73 -9.89
N ALA A 32 -8.39 5.43 -9.17
CA ALA A 32 -9.03 6.36 -8.24
C ALA A 32 -8.11 6.73 -7.07
N PHE A 33 -7.25 5.81 -6.63
CA PHE A 33 -6.19 6.07 -5.65
C PHE A 33 -4.95 6.75 -6.23
N GLY A 34 -4.90 6.98 -7.55
CA GLY A 34 -3.79 7.66 -8.21
C GLY A 34 -2.52 6.81 -8.33
N PHE A 35 -2.61 5.48 -8.19
CA PHE A 35 -1.44 4.58 -8.22
C PHE A 35 -0.71 4.51 -9.57
N PHE A 36 -1.29 5.08 -10.63
CA PHE A 36 -0.67 5.17 -11.94
C PHE A 36 -0.16 6.58 -12.28
N ASN A 37 -0.23 7.52 -11.34
CA ASN A 37 0.27 8.86 -11.62
C ASN A 37 1.82 8.85 -11.67
N PRO A 38 2.46 9.69 -12.53
CA PRO A 38 3.91 9.69 -12.68
C PRO A 38 4.68 9.96 -11.38
N ASP A 39 4.16 10.86 -10.53
CA ASP A 39 4.79 11.24 -9.26
C ASP A 39 4.85 10.08 -8.26
N PHE A 40 3.81 9.26 -8.24
CA PHE A 40 3.67 8.08 -7.41
C PHE A 40 4.61 6.99 -7.89
N LEU A 41 4.67 6.73 -9.20
CA LEU A 41 5.64 5.80 -9.77
C LEU A 41 7.09 6.23 -9.46
N ALA A 42 7.39 7.52 -9.61
CA ALA A 42 8.70 8.06 -9.23
C ALA A 42 8.98 7.97 -7.71
N SER A 43 7.94 8.03 -6.87
CA SER A 43 8.07 7.79 -5.44
C SER A 43 8.38 6.33 -5.10
N LEU A 44 7.77 5.39 -5.84
CA LEU A 44 8.03 3.95 -5.70
C LEU A 44 9.47 3.62 -6.07
N ASP A 45 9.97 4.14 -7.19
CA ASP A 45 11.36 3.94 -7.62
C ASP A 45 12.36 4.45 -6.55
N ARG A 46 12.08 5.61 -5.95
CA ARG A 46 12.89 6.15 -4.85
C ARG A 46 12.84 5.23 -3.63
N ALA A 47 11.64 4.80 -3.23
CA ALA A 47 11.46 3.90 -2.10
C ALA A 47 12.19 2.56 -2.31
N GLU A 48 12.14 1.98 -3.51
CA GLU A 48 12.84 0.74 -3.82
C GLU A 48 14.36 0.91 -3.74
N ARG A 49 14.90 2.01 -4.25
CA ARG A 49 16.33 2.35 -4.12
C ARG A 49 16.73 2.50 -2.65
N ASP A 50 15.89 3.14 -1.83
CA ASP A 50 16.16 3.32 -0.41
C ASP A 50 16.14 1.99 0.36
N ILE A 51 15.22 1.09 0.03
CA ILE A 51 15.19 -0.28 0.58
C ILE A 51 16.47 -1.03 0.21
N ARG A 52 16.86 -1.03 -1.07
CA ARG A 52 18.09 -1.71 -1.54
C ARG A 52 19.35 -1.15 -0.89
N ALA A 53 19.39 0.15 -0.63
CA ALA A 53 20.50 0.82 0.05
C ALA A 53 20.46 0.72 1.58
N GLY A 54 19.46 0.06 2.17
CA GLY A 54 19.29 -0.06 3.62
C GLY A 54 18.86 1.24 4.32
N ARG A 55 18.44 2.27 3.58
CA ARG A 55 17.94 3.56 4.10
C ARG A 55 16.49 3.47 4.57
N VAL A 56 16.21 2.46 5.39
CA VAL A 56 14.87 2.17 5.91
C VAL A 56 14.87 2.38 7.42
N ARG A 57 13.91 3.15 7.93
CA ARG A 57 13.68 3.31 9.38
C ARG A 57 12.34 2.71 9.77
N LYS A 58 12.30 1.98 10.88
CA LYS A 58 11.04 1.55 11.48
C LYS A 58 10.36 2.76 12.11
N VAL A 59 9.15 3.05 11.66
CA VAL A 59 8.26 3.99 12.34
C VAL A 59 7.28 3.20 13.19
N SER A 60 7.16 3.62 14.45
CA SER A 60 6.23 3.00 15.40
C SER A 60 4.82 3.56 15.22
N SER A 61 4.73 4.81 14.75
CA SER A 61 3.47 5.49 14.52
C SER A 61 3.56 6.44 13.32
N LEU A 62 2.41 6.79 12.74
CA LEU A 62 2.34 7.82 11.69
C LEU A 62 2.71 9.22 12.20
N ARG A 63 2.73 9.44 13.53
CA ARG A 63 3.19 10.71 14.11
C ARG A 63 4.69 10.93 13.87
N ASP A 64 5.45 9.85 13.75
CA ASP A 64 6.90 9.85 13.54
C ASP A 64 7.30 10.42 12.15
N LEU A 65 6.31 10.68 11.28
CA LEU A 65 6.47 11.25 9.95
C LEU A 65 6.22 12.76 9.88
N ARG A 66 5.69 13.40 10.94
CA ARG A 66 5.38 14.85 10.99
C ARG A 66 6.58 15.74 11.36
N ALA A 67 7.81 15.27 11.14
CA ALA A 67 9.01 16.03 11.45
C ALA A 67 9.09 17.33 10.62
#